data_AF-A0A2N6EUM7-F1
#
_entry.id   AF-A0A2N6EUM7-F1
#
_cell.length_a   1.000
_cell.length_b   1.000
_cell.length_c   1.000
_cell.angle_alpha   90.00
_cell.angle_beta   90.00
_cell.angle_gamma   90.00
#
_symmetry.space_group_name_H-M   'P 1'
#
loop_
_entity.id
_entity.type
_entity.pdbx_description
1 polymer ?
#
loop_
_entity_poly.entity_id
_entity_poly.type
_entity_poly.pdbx_seq_one_letter_code
_entity_poly.pdbx_strand_id
1 'polypeptide(L)'
;MTGKQRRKIILQLATTNGGISVRELTERFQVSRMTIHRDIQMLDQAGQLKRIHGGALPGAPLEQMRTAALCSACDTTVKHHLCYLHQLPDQQQTLYCCAGCGLKAQLLNPEPGEYHATDLISGKSVPAENAYFLIRSSAAPC
;
A
#
# COMPACT_ATOMS: atom_id res chain seq x y z
N MET A 1 16.67 19.96 12.94
CA MET A 1 15.84 19.27 11.91
C MET A 1 14.37 19.48 12.21
N THR A 2 13.55 19.86 11.23
CA THR A 2 12.09 20.03 11.44
C THR A 2 11.38 18.68 11.54
N GLY A 3 10.20 18.65 12.18
CA GLY A 3 9.37 17.42 12.23
C GLY A 3 8.96 16.91 10.85
N LYS A 4 8.68 17.81 9.90
CA LYS A 4 8.33 17.46 8.51
C LYS A 4 9.49 16.76 7.79
N GLN A 5 10.72 17.30 7.92
CA GLN A 5 11.91 16.66 7.35
C GLN A 5 12.17 15.30 7.99
N ARG A 6 12.04 15.19 9.31
CA ARG A 6 12.22 13.92 10.03
C ARG A 6 11.26 12.84 9.52
N ARG A 7 9.96 13.17 9.38
CA ARG A 7 8.95 12.23 8.84
C ARG A 7 9.26 11.77 7.42
N LYS A 8 9.75 12.66 6.56
CA LYS A 8 10.18 12.29 5.20
C LYS A 8 11.31 11.25 5.24
N ILE A 9 12.30 11.45 6.11
CA ILE A 9 13.41 10.50 6.27
C ILE A 9 12.92 9.18 6.90
N ILE A 10 12.05 9.22 7.91
CA ILE A 10 11.47 8.01 8.52
C ILE A 10 10.76 7.16 7.46
N LEU A 11 9.95 7.80 6.61
CA LEU A 11 9.26 7.11 5.52
C LEU A 11 10.24 6.44 4.56
N GLN A 12 11.26 7.19 4.10
CA GLN A 12 12.30 6.64 3.23
C GLN A 12 12.99 5.42 3.85
N LEU A 13 13.37 5.50 5.13
CA LEU A 13 14.03 4.40 5.83
C LEU A 13 13.14 3.17 5.95
N ALA A 14 11.87 3.36 6.32
CA ALA A 14 10.93 2.24 6.40
C ALA A 14 10.73 1.57 5.03
N THR A 15 10.62 2.36 3.95
CA THR A 15 10.47 1.85 2.58
C THR A 15 11.73 1.11 2.11
N THR A 16 12.92 1.66 2.35
CA THR A 16 14.18 1.04 1.92
C THR A 16 14.51 -0.21 2.73
N ASN A 17 14.24 -0.22 4.03
CA ASN A 17 14.63 -1.31 4.92
C ASN A 17 13.53 -2.37 5.13
N GLY A 18 12.35 -2.19 4.52
CA GLY A 18 11.18 -3.05 4.76
C GLY A 18 10.58 -2.93 6.16
N GLY A 19 11.01 -1.93 6.95
CA GLY A 19 10.58 -1.70 8.32
C GLY A 19 11.55 -0.81 9.09
N ILE A 20 11.08 -0.23 10.19
CA ILE A 20 11.89 0.63 11.04
C ILE A 20 11.48 0.52 12.51
N SER A 21 12.46 0.48 13.42
CA SER A 21 12.20 0.43 14.86
C SER A 21 12.21 1.82 15.50
N VAL A 22 11.37 2.00 16.53
CA VAL A 22 11.35 3.25 17.30
C VAL A 22 12.70 3.53 17.97
N ARG A 23 13.40 2.47 18.41
CA ARG A 23 14.72 2.57 19.04
C ARG A 23 15.75 3.15 18.07
N GLU A 24 15.85 2.58 16.88
CA GLU A 24 16.78 3.04 15.83
C GLU A 24 16.53 4.51 15.47
N LEU A 25 15.26 4.91 15.34
CA LEU A 25 14.90 6.30 15.04
C LEU A 25 15.24 7.27 16.20
N THR A 26 15.09 6.82 17.44
CA THR A 26 15.45 7.59 18.64
C THR A 26 16.97 7.83 18.66
N GLU A 27 17.76 6.78 18.44
CA GLU A 27 19.23 6.83 18.40
C GLU A 27 19.74 7.67 17.22
N ARG A 28 19.15 7.50 16.03
CA ARG A 28 19.55 8.24 14.81
C ARG A 28 19.22 9.73 14.89
N PHE A 29 18.04 10.09 15.37
CA PHE A 29 17.59 11.49 15.35
C PHE A 29 17.82 12.23 16.66
N GLN A 30 18.27 11.52 17.72
CA GLN A 30 18.51 12.10 19.05
C GLN A 30 17.29 12.85 19.59
N VAL A 31 16.09 12.28 19.38
CA VAL A 31 14.81 12.81 19.88
C VAL A 31 14.13 11.81 20.80
N SER A 32 13.20 12.28 21.63
CA SER A 32 12.49 11.39 22.56
C SER A 32 11.65 10.33 21.84
N ARG A 33 11.46 9.19 22.51
CA ARG A 33 10.59 8.09 22.04
C ARG A 33 9.17 8.60 21.71
N MET A 34 8.64 9.51 22.53
CA MET A 34 7.34 10.14 22.31
C MET A 34 7.28 10.95 21.01
N THR A 35 8.38 11.62 20.64
CA THR A 35 8.49 12.35 19.38
C THR A 35 8.42 11.40 18.19
N ILE A 36 9.19 10.29 18.23
CA ILE A 36 9.16 9.26 17.18
C ILE A 36 7.77 8.61 17.08
N HIS A 37 7.14 8.28 18.21
CA HIS A 37 5.78 7.75 18.21
C HIS A 37 4.79 8.69 17.53
N ARG A 38 4.88 10.00 17.80
CA ARG A 38 4.01 11.00 17.16
C ARG A 38 4.26 11.10 15.66
N ASP A 39 5.52 11.03 15.23
CA ASP A 39 5.87 11.05 13.80
C ASP A 39 5.38 9.80 13.06
N ILE A 40 5.57 8.60 13.64
CA ILE A 40 5.02 7.35 13.11
C ILE A 40 3.50 7.42 13.06
N GLN A 41 2.85 7.90 14.13
CA GLN A 41 1.39 8.01 14.17
C GLN A 41 0.86 8.95 13.07
N MET A 42 1.54 10.07 12.80
CA MET A 42 1.14 10.95 11.69
C MET A 42 1.29 10.30 10.32
N LEU A 43 2.33 9.49 10.12
CA LEU A 43 2.56 8.76 8.87
C LEU A 43 1.58 7.59 8.71
N ASP A 44 1.23 6.93 9.81
CA ASP A 44 0.24 5.84 9.90
C ASP A 44 -1.17 6.36 9.57
N GLN A 45 -1.57 7.48 10.18
CA GLN A 45 -2.82 8.19 9.84
C GLN A 45 -2.85 8.70 8.39
N ALA A 46 -1.69 8.86 7.77
CA ALA A 46 -1.58 9.22 6.36
C ALA A 46 -1.56 8.01 5.41
N GLY A 47 -1.61 6.78 5.92
CA GLY A 47 -1.49 5.54 5.14
C GLY A 47 -0.09 5.28 4.58
N GLN A 48 0.90 6.10 4.96
CA GLN A 48 2.26 6.03 4.42
C GLN A 48 3.12 5.01 5.17
N LEU A 49 2.79 4.75 6.44
CA LEU A 49 3.35 3.69 7.25
C LEU A 49 2.22 2.85 7.84
N LYS A 50 2.56 1.66 8.32
CA LYS A 50 1.71 0.84 9.17
C LYS A 50 2.40 0.62 10.50
N ARG A 51 1.82 1.11 11.59
CA ARG A 51 2.40 0.94 12.92
C ARG A 51 2.34 -0.51 13.38
N ILE A 52 3.42 -0.99 13.98
CA ILE A 52 3.55 -2.33 14.58
C ILE A 52 4.10 -2.22 16.01
N HIS A 53 4.18 -3.33 16.74
CA HIS A 53 4.82 -3.36 18.05
C HIS A 53 6.30 -2.95 17.93
N GLY A 54 6.66 -1.81 18.54
CA GLY A 54 8.03 -1.32 18.60
C GLY A 54 8.54 -0.58 17.35
N GLY A 55 7.71 -0.39 16.32
CA GLY A 55 8.18 0.16 15.04
C GLY A 55 7.06 0.50 14.06
N ALA A 56 7.43 0.57 12.78
CA ALA A 56 6.52 0.76 11.66
C ALA A 56 7.03 0.04 10.42
N LEU A 57 6.10 -0.40 9.57
CA LEU A 57 6.33 -0.94 8.24
C LEU A 57 5.90 0.10 7.19
N PRO A 58 6.32 0.00 5.92
CA PRO A 58 5.69 0.75 4.83
C PRO A 58 4.17 0.56 4.84
N GLY A 59 3.44 1.64 4.56
CA GLY A 59 1.99 1.56 4.41
C GLY A 59 1.62 0.74 3.19
N ALA A 60 0.49 0.05 3.23
CA ALA A 60 0.07 -0.74 2.07
C ALA A 60 -0.16 0.20 0.87
N PRO A 61 0.26 -0.18 -0.34
CA PRO A 61 0.23 0.70 -1.50
C PRO A 61 -1.15 1.32 -1.80
N LEU A 62 -2.23 0.60 -1.51
CA LEU A 62 -3.61 1.05 -1.70
C LEU A 62 -4.07 2.08 -0.66
N GLU A 63 -3.57 2.03 0.58
CA GLU A 63 -3.99 2.97 1.64
C GLU A 63 -3.45 4.39 1.43
N GLN A 64 -2.54 4.56 0.47
CA GLN A 64 -1.98 5.86 0.08
C GLN A 64 -2.84 6.59 -0.97
N MET A 65 -3.86 5.92 -1.55
CA MET A 65 -4.78 6.53 -2.51
C MET A 65 -5.78 7.46 -1.80
N ARG A 66 -5.47 8.77 -1.79
CA ARG A 66 -6.33 9.81 -1.18
C ARG A 66 -7.30 10.50 -2.14
N THR A 67 -7.13 10.34 -3.45
CA THR A 67 -7.96 10.99 -4.48
C THR A 67 -8.70 9.96 -5.34
N ALA A 68 -9.87 10.34 -5.85
CA ALA A 68 -10.58 9.55 -6.84
C ALA A 68 -9.70 9.41 -8.09
N ALA A 69 -9.34 8.18 -8.43
CA ALA A 69 -8.58 7.84 -9.62
C ALA A 69 -9.49 7.12 -10.62
N LEU A 70 -9.17 7.22 -11.91
CA LEU A 70 -9.83 6.46 -12.96
C LEU A 70 -9.05 5.17 -13.23
N CYS A 71 -9.78 4.12 -13.60
CA CYS A 71 -9.22 2.84 -13.98
C CYS A 71 -8.46 2.98 -15.29
N SER A 72 -7.20 2.54 -15.31
CA SER A 72 -6.32 2.61 -16.48
C SER A 72 -6.76 1.71 -17.65
N ALA A 73 -7.78 0.86 -17.44
CA ALA A 73 -8.29 -0.06 -18.45
C ALA A 73 -9.72 0.23 -18.92
N CYS A 74 -10.54 0.93 -18.14
CA CYS A 74 -11.96 1.15 -18.46
C CYS A 74 -12.50 2.52 -18.04
N ASP A 75 -11.63 3.42 -17.59
CA ASP A 75 -11.91 4.81 -17.20
C ASP A 75 -12.97 5.00 -16.10
N THR A 76 -13.43 3.91 -15.47
CA THR A 76 -14.34 3.96 -14.32
C THR A 76 -13.62 4.40 -13.06
N THR A 77 -14.31 5.10 -12.16
CA THR A 77 -13.74 5.48 -10.85
C THR A 77 -13.33 4.26 -10.02
N VAL A 78 -12.11 4.30 -9.51
CA VAL A 78 -11.54 3.25 -8.67
C VAL A 78 -12.08 3.37 -7.23
N LYS A 79 -12.58 2.25 -6.70
CA LYS A 79 -13.00 2.13 -5.30
C LYS A 79 -11.96 1.31 -4.55
N HIS A 80 -11.47 1.82 -3.42
CA HIS A 80 -10.39 1.19 -2.65
C HIS A 80 -10.63 -0.30 -2.36
N HIS A 81 -11.83 -0.68 -1.91
CA HIS A 81 -12.17 -2.06 -1.54
C HIS A 81 -12.28 -3.03 -2.74
N LEU A 82 -12.21 -2.55 -3.98
CA LEU A 82 -12.17 -3.38 -5.19
C LEU A 82 -10.85 -3.17 -5.95
N CYS A 83 -9.99 -2.26 -5.51
CA CYS A 83 -8.87 -1.80 -6.31
C CYS A 83 -7.90 -2.95 -6.60
N TYR A 84 -7.42 -2.97 -7.82
CA TYR A 84 -6.26 -3.74 -8.21
C TYR A 84 -5.16 -2.76 -8.61
N LEU A 85 -3.97 -2.95 -8.08
CA LEU A 85 -2.86 -2.03 -8.25
C LEU A 85 -1.72 -2.75 -8.93
N HIS A 86 -1.08 -2.03 -9.85
CA HIS A 86 0.25 -2.36 -10.35
C HIS A 86 1.23 -1.30 -9.87
N GLN A 87 2.21 -1.72 -9.09
CA GLN A 87 3.28 -0.89 -8.57
C GLN A 87 4.51 -1.04 -9.47
N LEU A 88 4.84 0.02 -10.20
CA LEU A 88 5.98 0.05 -11.12
C LEU A 88 7.31 0.13 -10.35
N PRO A 89 8.43 -0.29 -10.97
CA PRO A 89 9.76 -0.24 -10.35
C PRO A 89 10.21 1.15 -9.89
N ASP A 90 9.69 2.21 -10.52
CA ASP A 90 9.99 3.60 -10.21
C ASP A 90 9.09 4.20 -9.11
N GLN A 91 8.36 3.35 -8.37
CA GLN A 91 7.38 3.72 -7.35
C GLN A 91 6.14 4.46 -7.90
N GLN A 92 5.93 4.45 -9.22
CA GLN A 92 4.65 4.87 -9.78
C GLN A 92 3.60 3.77 -9.61
N GLN A 93 2.33 4.17 -9.71
CA GLN A 93 1.19 3.32 -9.46
C GLN A 93 0.21 3.42 -10.62
N THR A 94 -0.15 2.27 -11.19
CA THR A 94 -1.23 2.14 -12.16
C THR A 94 -2.41 1.46 -11.48
N LEU A 95 -3.57 2.10 -11.57
CA LEU A 95 -4.76 1.69 -10.83
C LEU A 95 -5.81 1.07 -11.75
N TYR A 96 -6.45 0.02 -11.26
CA TYR A 96 -7.55 -0.65 -11.91
C TYR A 96 -8.74 -0.77 -10.95
N CYS A 97 -9.95 -0.55 -11.45
CA CYS A 97 -11.15 -0.49 -10.60
C CYS A 97 -11.55 -1.82 -9.96
N CYS A 98 -11.08 -2.95 -10.50
CA CYS A 98 -11.42 -4.29 -10.03
C CYS A 98 -10.35 -5.31 -10.40
N ALA A 99 -10.40 -6.49 -9.76
CA ALA A 99 -9.58 -7.64 -10.13
C ALA A 99 -9.71 -8.03 -11.61
N GLY A 100 -10.88 -7.86 -12.23
CA GLY A 100 -11.07 -8.16 -13.65
C GLY A 100 -10.22 -7.28 -14.58
N CYS A 101 -10.21 -5.97 -14.35
CA CYS A 101 -9.39 -5.04 -15.12
C CYS A 101 -7.89 -5.26 -14.86
N GLY A 102 -7.52 -5.44 -13.59
CA GLY A 102 -6.13 -5.66 -13.19
C GLY A 102 -5.55 -6.98 -13.70
N LEU A 103 -6.29 -8.09 -13.59
CA LEU A 103 -5.87 -9.39 -14.13
C LEU A 103 -5.75 -9.36 -15.64
N LYS A 104 -6.67 -8.66 -16.35
CA LYS A 104 -6.56 -8.50 -17.79
C LYS A 104 -5.25 -7.80 -18.17
N ALA A 105 -4.89 -6.74 -17.45
CA ALA A 105 -3.62 -6.05 -17.68
C ALA A 105 -2.43 -6.97 -17.36
N GLN A 106 -2.38 -7.57 -16.17
CA GLN A 106 -1.27 -8.42 -15.73
C GLN A 106 -1.08 -9.65 -16.63
N LEU A 107 -2.15 -10.33 -17.03
CA LEU A 107 -2.05 -11.61 -17.75
C LEU A 107 -1.88 -11.43 -19.26
N LEU A 108 -2.43 -10.35 -19.84
CA LEU A 108 -2.35 -10.14 -21.29
C LEU A 108 -1.19 -9.22 -21.70
N ASN A 109 -0.81 -8.26 -20.86
CA ASN A 109 0.28 -7.31 -21.11
C ASN A 109 1.09 -7.08 -19.82
N PRO A 110 1.82 -8.09 -19.32
CA PRO A 110 2.58 -7.96 -18.09
C PRO A 110 3.72 -6.94 -18.24
N GLU A 111 3.60 -5.84 -17.52
CA GLU A 111 4.69 -4.90 -17.29
C GLU A 111 5.44 -5.29 -16.00
N PRO A 112 6.75 -4.98 -15.89
CA PRO A 112 7.52 -5.26 -14.67
C PRO A 112 6.94 -4.51 -13.47
N GLY A 113 7.11 -5.10 -12.28
CA GLY A 113 6.60 -4.55 -11.03
C GLY A 113 5.75 -5.53 -10.24
N GLU A 114 5.24 -5.07 -9.11
CA GLU A 114 4.42 -5.87 -8.22
C GLU A 114 2.94 -5.59 -8.46
N TYR A 115 2.14 -6.65 -8.49
CA TYR A 115 0.69 -6.54 -8.62
C TYR A 115 0.05 -6.84 -7.27
N HIS A 116 -0.96 -6.07 -6.91
CA HIS A 116 -1.70 -6.24 -5.67
C HIS A 116 -3.21 -6.28 -5.94
N ALA A 117 -3.88 -7.25 -5.34
CA ALA A 117 -5.32 -7.35 -5.33
C ALA A 117 -5.87 -6.95 -3.97
N THR A 118 -7.10 -6.45 -3.95
CA THR A 118 -7.83 -6.29 -2.68
C THR A 118 -8.58 -7.58 -2.36
N ASP A 119 -8.29 -8.16 -1.20
CA ASP A 119 -9.07 -9.26 -0.63
C ASP A 119 -10.49 -8.77 -0.33
N LEU A 120 -11.50 -9.39 -0.96
CA LEU A 120 -12.90 -8.99 -0.82
C LEU A 120 -13.49 -9.25 0.57
N ILE A 121 -12.92 -10.18 1.33
CA ILE A 121 -13.37 -10.53 2.69
C ILE A 121 -12.73 -9.56 3.69
N SER A 122 -11.40 -9.38 3.61
CA SER A 122 -10.67 -8.60 4.61
C SER A 122 -10.48 -7.13 4.24
N GLY A 123 -10.72 -6.75 2.99
CA GLY A 123 -10.48 -5.40 2.45
C GLY A 123 -8.99 -5.06 2.31
N LYS A 124 -8.08 -6.01 2.53
CA LYS A 124 -6.64 -5.77 2.55
C LYS A 124 -6.03 -5.92 1.16
N SER A 125 -5.08 -5.04 0.86
CA SER A 125 -4.16 -5.22 -0.26
C SER A 125 -3.27 -6.44 0.01
N VAL A 126 -3.27 -7.40 -0.91
CA VAL A 126 -2.40 -8.58 -0.90
C VAL A 126 -1.65 -8.68 -2.23
N PRO A 127 -0.40 -9.18 -2.26
CA PRO A 127 0.26 -9.48 -3.53
C PRO A 127 -0.61 -10.41 -4.38
N ALA A 128 -0.78 -10.08 -5.65
CA ALA A 128 -1.65 -10.80 -6.56
C ALA A 128 -1.19 -12.25 -6.79
N GLU A 129 0.13 -12.50 -6.73
CA GLU A 129 0.73 -13.84 -6.75
C GLU A 129 0.28 -14.74 -5.58
N ASN A 130 -0.14 -14.13 -4.47
CA ASN A 130 -0.62 -14.82 -3.27
C ASN A 130 -2.15 -14.78 -3.15
N ALA A 131 -2.85 -14.27 -4.16
CA ALA A 131 -4.30 -14.14 -4.18
C ALA A 131 -4.96 -15.26 -5.01
N TYR A 132 -6.15 -15.67 -4.59
CA TYR A 132 -6.98 -16.61 -5.33
C TYR A 132 -8.13 -15.87 -6.01
N PHE A 133 -8.34 -16.15 -7.30
CA PHE A 133 -9.39 -15.54 -8.10
C PHE A 133 -10.35 -16.60 -8.62
N LEU A 134 -11.64 -16.33 -8.50
CA LEU A 134 -12.69 -17.19 -9.04
C LEU A 134 -13.16 -16.62 -10.38
N ILE A 135 -13.05 -17.42 -11.43
CA ILE A 135 -13.48 -17.05 -12.79
C ILE A 135 -14.69 -17.91 -13.16
N ARG A 136 -15.76 -17.27 -13.65
CA ARG A 136 -17.02 -17.94 -14.02
C ARG A 136 -17.62 -18.77 -12.86
N SER A 137 -17.44 -18.32 -11.63
CA SER A 137 -18.09 -18.95 -10.48
C SER A 137 -19.59 -18.75 -10.56
N SER A 138 -20.33 -19.82 -10.24
CA SER A 138 -21.75 -19.77 -9.92
C SER A 138 -21.92 -20.34 -8.53
N ALA A 139 -22.72 -19.67 -7.71
CA ALA A 139 -23.12 -20.15 -6.39
C ALA A 139 -24.65 -20.19 -6.38
N ALA A 140 -25.21 -21.34 -6.05
CA ALA A 140 -26.62 -21.47 -5.75
C ALA A 140 -26.77 -21.51 -4.23
N PRO A 141 -27.57 -20.63 -3.62
CA PRO A 141 -27.94 -20.80 -2.21
C PRO A 141 -28.66 -22.14 -2.04
N CYS A 142 -28.33 -22.85 -0.96
CA CYS A 142 -29.03 -24.07 -0.58
C CYS A 142 -30.45 -23.79 -0.08
#